data_AF-A0A7W1PIL6-F1
#
_entry.id   AF-A0A7W1PIL6-F1
#
_cell.length_a   1.000
_cell.length_b   1.000
_cell.length_c   1.000
_cell.angle_alpha   90.00
_cell.angle_beta   90.00
_cell.angle_gamma   90.00
#
_symmetry.space_group_name_H-M   'P 1'
#
loop_
_entity.id
_entity.type
_entity.pdbx_description
1 polymer ?
#
loop_
_entity_poly.entity_id
_entity_poly.type
_entity_poly.pdbx_seq_one_letter_code
_entity_poly.pdbx_strand_id
1 'polypeptide(L)'
;RDDMICRAIADEDERIRRAGLLAAQTQGCPDTAVPVLAQSLVSEASNGIAELMVKVLAPVHSPLVLRAFASMVVSPKRRWFRKVPASVSPAMLAALTVLATSWREEPEGAAALAIVKRSEDTAVQRILSRGGAPA
;
A
#
# COMPACT_ATOMS: atom_id res chain seq x y z
N ARG A 1 -22.85 -10.65 -5.09
CA ARG A 1 -22.10 -9.52 -5.70
C ARG A 1 -20.67 -9.54 -5.20
N ASP A 2 -20.50 -9.39 -3.89
CA ASP A 2 -19.18 -9.37 -3.26
C ASP A 2 -18.42 -10.68 -3.53
N ASP A 3 -19.11 -11.83 -3.57
CA ASP A 3 -18.54 -13.11 -4.00
C ASP A 3 -17.91 -13.09 -5.40
N MET A 4 -18.49 -12.36 -6.36
CA MET A 4 -17.95 -12.25 -7.71
C MET A 4 -16.69 -11.37 -7.72
N ILE A 5 -16.68 -10.30 -6.93
CA ILE A 5 -15.51 -9.43 -6.75
C ILE A 5 -14.38 -10.22 -6.08
N CYS A 6 -14.67 -10.97 -5.02
CA CYS A 6 -13.69 -11.80 -4.33
C CYS A 6 -13.12 -12.89 -5.23
N ARG A 7 -13.96 -13.57 -6.01
CA ARG A 7 -13.51 -14.58 -6.99
C ARG A 7 -12.62 -13.95 -8.06
N ALA A 8 -13.03 -12.81 -8.62
CA ALA A 8 -12.22 -12.11 -9.61
C ALA A 8 -10.86 -11.67 -9.03
N ILE A 9 -10.83 -11.14 -7.81
CA ILE A 9 -9.58 -10.75 -7.12
C ILE A 9 -8.64 -11.94 -6.89
N ALA A 10 -9.18 -13.11 -6.62
CA ALA A 10 -8.40 -14.34 -6.40
C ALA A 10 -8.05 -15.08 -7.70
N ASP A 11 -8.47 -14.56 -8.86
CA ASP A 11 -8.26 -15.21 -10.15
C ASP A 11 -6.77 -15.18 -10.55
N GLU A 12 -6.31 -16.24 -11.21
CA GLU A 12 -4.94 -16.36 -11.71
C GLU A 12 -4.72 -15.51 -12.97
N ASP A 13 -5.77 -15.25 -13.75
CA ASP A 13 -5.71 -14.34 -14.88
C ASP A 13 -5.65 -12.89 -14.41
N GLU A 14 -4.51 -12.23 -14.68
CA GLU A 14 -4.30 -10.83 -14.30
C GLU A 14 -5.38 -9.88 -14.82
N ARG A 15 -5.98 -10.14 -15.99
CA ARG A 15 -7.04 -9.30 -16.56
C ARG A 15 -8.32 -9.41 -15.74
N ILE A 16 -8.70 -10.63 -15.35
CA ILE A 16 -9.86 -10.88 -14.48
C ILE A 16 -9.61 -10.25 -13.11
N ARG A 17 -8.41 -10.45 -12.56
CA ARG A 17 -7.99 -9.86 -11.29
C ARG A 17 -8.04 -8.34 -11.30
N ARG A 18 -7.53 -7.71 -12.36
CA ARG A 18 -7.61 -6.26 -12.56
C ARG A 18 -9.05 -5.77 -12.64
N ALA A 19 -9.93 -6.49 -13.34
CA ALA A 19 -11.36 -6.15 -13.40
C ALA A 19 -12.02 -6.23 -12.01
N GLY A 20 -11.70 -7.27 -11.23
CA GLY A 20 -12.15 -7.40 -9.84
C GLY A 20 -11.69 -6.24 -8.95
N LEU A 21 -10.42 -5.84 -9.07
CA LEU A 21 -9.88 -4.69 -8.35
C LEU A 21 -10.55 -3.36 -8.74
N LEU A 22 -10.83 -3.14 -10.03
CA LEU A 22 -11.55 -1.94 -10.49
C LEU A 22 -12.99 -1.91 -9.95
N ALA A 23 -13.66 -3.07 -9.91
CA ALA A 23 -14.97 -3.19 -9.30
C ALA A 23 -14.92 -2.89 -7.80
N ALA A 24 -13.95 -3.46 -7.07
CA ALA A 24 -13.75 -3.19 -5.65
C ALA A 24 -13.42 -1.71 -5.37
N GLN A 25 -12.62 -1.06 -6.23
CA GLN A 25 -12.30 0.36 -6.08
C GLN A 25 -13.53 1.26 -6.18
N THR A 26 -14.44 0.94 -7.11
CA THR A 26 -15.64 1.75 -7.37
C THR A 26 -16.78 1.45 -6.40
N GLN A 27 -16.88 0.21 -5.92
CA GLN A 27 -18.02 -0.28 -5.13
C GLN A 27 -17.69 -0.51 -3.64
N GLY A 28 -16.42 -0.34 -3.25
CA GLY A 28 -15.91 -0.68 -1.93
C GLY A 28 -15.25 -2.07 -1.90
N CYS A 29 -14.15 -2.18 -1.16
CA CYS A 29 -13.46 -3.44 -0.97
C CYS A 29 -14.29 -4.36 -0.06
N PRO A 30 -14.68 -5.57 -0.49
CA PRO A 30 -15.31 -6.54 0.40
C PRO A 30 -14.39 -6.92 1.56
N ASP A 31 -14.93 -7.04 2.77
CA ASP A 31 -14.14 -7.37 3.97
C ASP A 31 -13.38 -8.70 3.84
N THR A 32 -13.99 -9.69 3.18
CA THR A 32 -13.39 -11.01 2.91
C THR A 32 -12.23 -10.94 1.93
N ALA A 33 -12.14 -9.91 1.09
CA ALA A 33 -11.03 -9.71 0.17
C ALA A 33 -9.83 -9.01 0.83
N VAL A 34 -10.03 -8.28 1.94
CA VAL A 34 -8.98 -7.48 2.59
C VAL A 34 -7.75 -8.32 2.97
N PRO A 35 -7.87 -9.50 3.62
CA PRO A 35 -6.70 -10.30 3.98
C PRO A 35 -5.89 -10.77 2.77
N VAL A 36 -6.60 -11.21 1.72
CA VAL A 36 -5.99 -11.71 0.48
C VAL A 36 -5.23 -10.58 -0.22
N LEU A 37 -5.88 -9.42 -0.39
CA LEU A 37 -5.27 -8.27 -1.04
C LEU A 37 -4.05 -7.74 -0.30
N ALA A 38 -4.12 -7.63 1.03
CA ALA A 38 -3.01 -7.13 1.82
C ALA A 38 -1.80 -8.08 1.79
N GLN A 39 -2.04 -9.40 1.76
CA GLN A 39 -0.98 -10.38 1.61
C GLN A 39 -0.36 -10.32 0.20
N SER A 40 -1.20 -10.34 -0.85
CA SER A 40 -0.75 -10.21 -2.24
C SER A 40 0.03 -8.92 -2.49
N LEU A 41 -0.38 -7.82 -1.88
CA LEU A 41 0.29 -6.53 -2.03
C LEU A 41 1.76 -6.56 -1.60
N VAL A 42 2.09 -7.31 -0.55
CA VAL A 42 3.47 -7.47 -0.07
C VAL A 42 4.27 -8.38 -1.01
N SER A 43 3.67 -9.48 -1.48
CA SER A 43 4.32 -10.45 -2.37
C SER A 43 4.50 -9.93 -3.80
N GLU A 44 3.59 -9.07 -4.26
CA GLU A 44 3.51 -8.60 -5.65
C GLU A 44 3.77 -7.10 -5.79
N ALA A 45 4.54 -6.51 -4.86
CA ALA A 45 4.78 -5.07 -4.82
C ALA A 45 5.38 -4.47 -6.11
N SER A 46 6.02 -5.29 -6.95
CA SER A 46 6.58 -4.90 -8.25
C SER A 46 5.62 -5.11 -9.44
N ASN A 47 4.45 -5.72 -9.23
CA ASN A 47 3.48 -6.00 -10.28
C ASN A 47 2.72 -4.73 -10.69
N GLY A 48 2.32 -4.63 -11.96
CA GLY A 48 1.62 -3.48 -12.54
C GLY A 48 0.25 -3.20 -11.95
N ILE A 49 -0.31 -4.11 -11.16
CA ILE A 49 -1.59 -3.93 -10.47
C ILE A 49 -1.46 -3.56 -8.98
N ALA A 50 -0.24 -3.56 -8.41
CA ALA A 50 -0.03 -3.30 -6.99
C ALA A 50 -0.52 -1.90 -6.58
N GLU A 51 -0.34 -0.89 -7.44
CA GLU A 51 -0.88 0.46 -7.19
C GLU A 51 -2.42 0.45 -7.09
N LEU A 52 -3.09 -0.37 -7.90
CA LEU A 52 -4.54 -0.50 -7.85
C LEU A 52 -4.99 -1.19 -6.56
N MET A 53 -4.26 -2.22 -6.12
CA MET A 53 -4.49 -2.85 -4.81
C MET A 53 -4.35 -1.85 -3.66
N VAL A 54 -3.33 -0.97 -3.70
CA VAL A 54 -3.20 0.11 -2.71
C VAL A 54 -4.45 1.00 -2.72
N LYS A 55 -4.92 1.42 -3.89
CA LYS A 55 -6.10 2.29 -3.99
C LYS A 55 -7.37 1.61 -3.47
N VAL A 56 -7.52 0.31 -3.69
CA VAL A 56 -8.64 -0.49 -3.16
C VAL A 56 -8.59 -0.60 -1.64
N LEU A 57 -7.39 -0.76 -1.07
CA LEU A 57 -7.18 -0.90 0.37
C LEU A 57 -7.08 0.43 1.13
N ALA A 58 -6.81 1.54 0.44
CA ALA A 58 -6.65 2.87 1.04
C ALA A 58 -7.80 3.30 1.98
N PRO A 59 -9.09 3.07 1.65
CA PRO A 59 -10.18 3.42 2.57
C PRO A 59 -10.36 2.43 3.74
N VAL A 60 -9.70 1.26 3.71
CA VAL A 60 -9.87 0.20 4.70
C VAL A 60 -9.03 0.48 5.94
N HIS A 61 -9.70 0.77 7.05
CA HIS A 61 -9.05 1.06 8.33
C HIS A 61 -8.81 -0.23 9.13
N SER A 62 -7.74 -0.95 8.81
CA SER A 62 -7.37 -2.21 9.47
C SER A 62 -5.88 -2.26 9.79
N PRO A 63 -5.48 -2.76 10.98
CA PRO A 63 -4.07 -2.97 11.33
C PRO A 63 -3.32 -3.84 10.31
N LEU A 64 -4.03 -4.77 9.65
CA LEU A 64 -3.46 -5.63 8.63
C LEU A 64 -3.10 -4.85 7.35
N VAL A 65 -3.93 -3.87 6.98
CA VAL A 65 -3.67 -2.96 5.84
C VAL A 65 -2.53 -2.00 6.16
N LEU A 66 -2.50 -1.45 7.39
CA LEU A 66 -1.39 -0.62 7.86
C LEU A 66 -0.05 -1.35 7.75
N ARG A 67 0.02 -2.60 8.23
CA ARG A 67 1.21 -3.46 8.14
C ARG A 67 1.64 -3.70 6.70
N ALA A 68 0.69 -3.95 5.81
CA ALA A 68 0.97 -4.15 4.39
C ALA A 68 1.60 -2.89 3.78
N PHE A 69 1.01 -1.71 3.97
CA PHE A 69 1.59 -0.45 3.48
C PHE A 69 2.95 -0.14 4.09
N ALA A 70 3.13 -0.35 5.40
CA ALA A 70 4.42 -0.17 6.07
C ALA A 70 5.50 -1.08 5.46
N SER A 71 5.15 -2.33 5.14
CA SER A 71 6.04 -3.30 4.51
C SER A 71 6.37 -2.95 3.05
N MET A 72 5.51 -2.22 2.35
CA MET A 72 5.79 -1.74 0.99
C MET A 72 6.79 -0.60 0.94
N VAL A 73 6.75 0.30 1.93
CA VAL A 73 7.61 1.51 1.92
C VAL A 73 8.96 1.27 2.59
N VAL A 74 9.08 0.22 3.40
CA VAL A 74 10.33 -0.19 4.04
C VAL A 74 10.91 -1.40 3.32
N SER A 75 12.17 -1.33 2.93
CA SER A 75 12.85 -2.44 2.30
C SER A 75 12.97 -3.63 3.26
N PRO A 76 12.72 -4.87 2.79
CA PRO A 76 13.05 -6.06 3.57
C PRO A 76 14.56 -6.20 3.77
N LYS A 77 15.37 -5.62 2.87
CA LYS A 77 16.83 -5.61 2.98
C LYS A 77 17.29 -4.56 3.98
N ARG A 78 18.35 -4.88 4.73
CA ARG A 78 19.04 -3.93 5.60
C ARG A 78 20.33 -3.47 4.94
N ARG A 79 20.67 -2.19 5.12
CA ARG A 79 21.98 -1.64 4.76
C ARG A 79 22.74 -1.33 6.04
N TRP A 80 23.91 -1.96 6.23
CA TRP A 80 24.73 -1.81 7.45
C TRP A 80 23.89 -1.85 8.74
N PHE A 81 23.08 -2.91 8.88
CA PHE A 81 22.17 -3.18 10.01
C PHE A 81 20.95 -2.26 10.16
N ARG A 82 20.80 -1.23 9.30
CA ARG A 82 19.68 -0.29 9.34
C ARG A 82 18.59 -0.66 8.34
N LYS A 83 17.33 -0.47 8.73
CA LYS A 83 16.19 -0.46 7.81
C LYS A 83 16.36 0.72 6.85
N VAL A 84 16.04 0.49 5.58
CA VAL A 84 16.12 1.50 4.52
C VAL A 84 14.79 1.57 3.77
N PRO A 85 14.50 2.69 3.08
CA PRO A 85 13.32 2.78 2.22
C PRO A 85 13.35 1.69 1.14
N ALA A 86 12.17 1.21 0.75
CA ALA A 86 12.04 0.35 -0.43
C ALA A 86 12.39 1.11 -1.71
N SER A 87 12.67 0.36 -2.79
CA SER A 87 12.88 0.96 -4.11
C SER A 87 11.63 1.73 -4.54
N VAL A 88 11.83 2.89 -5.17
CA VAL A 88 10.74 3.76 -5.61
C VAL A 88 9.97 3.08 -6.75
N SER A 89 8.67 2.93 -6.55
CA SER A 89 7.71 2.41 -7.53
C SER A 89 6.37 3.15 -7.37
N PRO A 90 5.50 3.15 -8.39
CA PRO A 90 4.17 3.77 -8.28
C PRO A 90 3.37 3.23 -7.09
N ALA A 91 3.41 1.92 -6.87
CA ALA A 91 2.72 1.27 -5.76
C ALA A 91 3.31 1.67 -4.39
N MET A 92 4.64 1.78 -4.28
CA MET A 92 5.30 2.25 -3.06
C MET A 92 4.94 3.71 -2.75
N LEU A 93 4.93 4.59 -3.76
CA LEU A 93 4.55 6.00 -3.59
C LEU A 93 3.07 6.15 -3.21
N ALA A 94 2.19 5.32 -3.78
CA ALA A 94 0.79 5.28 -3.38
C ALA A 94 0.63 4.86 -1.92
N ALA A 95 1.31 3.78 -1.49
CA ALA A 95 1.27 3.32 -0.10
C ALA A 95 1.84 4.37 0.86
N LEU A 96 2.93 5.03 0.47
CA LEU A 96 3.53 6.13 1.23
C LEU A 96 2.57 7.30 1.39
N THR A 97 1.81 7.63 0.33
CA THR A 97 0.82 8.70 0.37
C THR A 97 -0.26 8.38 1.41
N VAL A 98 -0.81 7.16 1.38
CA VAL A 98 -1.83 6.72 2.34
C VAL A 98 -1.28 6.71 3.77
N LEU A 99 -0.06 6.21 3.99
CA LEU A 99 0.58 6.26 5.31
C LEU A 99 0.75 7.69 5.82
N ALA A 100 1.20 8.59 4.96
CA ALA A 100 1.42 9.98 5.31
C ALA A 100 0.11 10.68 5.64
N THR A 101 -1.00 10.39 4.95
CA THR A 101 -2.28 11.09 5.15
C THR A 101 -3.14 10.50 6.27
N SER A 102 -3.17 9.17 6.40
CA SER A 102 -4.19 8.49 7.20
C SER A 102 -3.64 7.73 8.41
N TRP A 103 -2.32 7.47 8.44
CA TRP A 103 -1.71 6.60 9.45
C TRP A 103 -0.49 7.22 10.14
N ARG A 104 -0.35 8.54 10.09
CA ARG A 104 0.80 9.24 10.68
C ARG A 104 0.89 9.05 12.19
N GLU A 105 -0.24 9.05 12.87
CA GLU A 105 -0.32 9.01 14.32
C GLU A 105 -0.22 7.58 14.86
N GLU A 106 -0.45 6.59 14.00
CA GLU A 106 -0.27 5.19 14.37
C GLU A 106 1.21 4.86 14.54
N PRO A 107 1.62 4.18 15.63
CA PRO A 107 3.02 3.90 15.92
C PRO A 107 3.76 3.21 14.75
N GLU A 108 3.10 2.28 14.08
CA GLU A 108 3.67 1.55 12.95
C GLU A 108 3.82 2.42 11.70
N GLY A 109 2.82 3.26 11.40
CA GLY A 109 2.88 4.21 10.30
C GLY A 109 3.95 5.29 10.53
N ALA A 110 4.01 5.85 11.74
CA ALA A 110 5.05 6.79 12.15
C ALA A 110 6.46 6.21 12.00
N ALA A 111 6.67 4.96 12.43
CA ALA A 111 7.96 4.27 12.31
C ALA A 111 8.37 4.06 10.84
N ALA A 112 7.42 3.68 9.98
CA ALA A 112 7.68 3.54 8.54
C ALA A 112 8.05 4.89 7.90
N LEU A 113 7.28 5.95 8.20
CA LEU A 113 7.55 7.30 7.71
C LEU A 113 8.92 7.83 8.17
N ALA A 114 9.34 7.53 9.40
CA ALA A 114 10.65 7.91 9.92
C ALA A 114 11.82 7.27 9.15
N ILE A 115 11.65 6.04 8.64
CA ILE A 115 12.65 5.37 7.80
C ILE A 115 12.69 6.05 6.42
N VAL A 116 11.52 6.32 5.84
CA VAL A 116 11.37 6.88 4.49
C VAL A 116 11.84 8.33 4.40
N LYS A 117 11.76 9.12 5.49
CA LYS A 117 12.32 10.48 5.59
C LYS A 117 13.80 10.59 5.22
N ARG A 118 14.56 9.49 5.30
CA ARG A 118 15.99 9.44 4.97
C ARG A 118 16.25 9.24 3.47
N SER A 119 15.22 9.04 2.66
CA SER A 119 15.35 8.91 1.21
C SER A 119 15.78 10.24 0.58
N GLU A 120 16.72 10.23 -0.35
CA GLU A 120 17.08 11.40 -1.15
C GLU A 120 16.14 11.59 -2.36
N ASP A 121 15.20 10.66 -2.57
CA ASP A 121 14.28 10.70 -3.70
C ASP A 121 13.29 11.87 -3.59
N THR A 122 13.22 12.69 -4.64
CA THR A 122 12.39 13.90 -4.67
C THR A 122 10.89 13.62 -4.64
N ALA A 123 10.42 12.50 -5.18
CA ALA A 123 9.01 12.12 -5.15
C ALA A 123 8.60 11.71 -3.73
N VAL A 124 9.47 10.95 -3.05
CA VAL A 124 9.29 10.60 -1.63
C VAL A 124 9.22 11.87 -0.77
N GLN A 125 10.18 12.78 -0.92
CA GLN A 125 10.21 14.02 -0.13
C GLN A 125 8.97 14.89 -0.37
N ARG A 126 8.49 14.98 -1.62
CA ARG A 126 7.28 15.71 -1.97
C ARG A 126 6.04 15.17 -1.23
N ILE A 127 5.89 13.86 -1.14
CA ILE A 127 4.77 13.22 -0.44
C ILE A 127 4.84 13.50 1.06
N LEU A 128 6.02 13.36 1.67
CA LEU A 128 6.21 13.63 3.10
C LEU A 128 5.91 15.08 3.47
N SER A 129 6.31 16.04 2.64
CA SER A 129 6.01 17.46 2.83
C SER A 129 4.51 17.76 2.72
N ARG A 130 3.81 17.15 1.76
CA ARG A 130 2.35 17.33 1.58
C ARG A 130 1.55 16.71 2.70
N GLY A 131 1.96 15.53 3.17
CA GLY A 131 1.35 14.95 4.35
C GLY A 131 1.53 15.88 5.56
N GLY A 132 2.70 16.46 5.73
CA GLY A 132 3.08 17.22 6.93
C GLY A 132 2.31 18.53 7.18
N ALA A 133 1.53 19.02 6.22
CA ALA A 133 0.70 20.20 6.44
C ALA A 133 -0.51 19.83 7.33
N PRO A 134 -0.75 20.54 8.45
CA PRO A 134 -2.05 20.44 9.11
C PRO A 134 -3.14 20.92 8.14
N ALA A 135 -4.23 20.18 8.08
CA ALA A 135 -5.45 20.59 7.38
C ALA A 135 -6.04 21.86 8.00
#